data_AF-A0A662AL36-F1
#
_entry.id   AF-A0A662AL36-F1
#
_cell.length_a   1.000
_cell.length_b   1.000
_cell.length_c   1.000
_cell.angle_alpha   90.00
_cell.angle_beta   90.00
_cell.angle_gamma   90.00
#
_symmetry.space_group_name_H-M   'P 1'
#
loop_
_entity.id
_entity.type
_entity.pdbx_description
1 polymer ?
#
loop_
_entity_poly.entity_id
_entity_poly.type
_entity_poly.pdbx_seq_one_letter_code
_entity_poly.pdbx_strand_id
1 'polypeptide(L)'
;MNVDTIMNDLVKRHPGEVEYHQAVREVLESIEEIYNENPHFRSANIVDRIIEPDRVMTFKVPWADDQGTVHVNLGYRIQFNNAIGPYKGGLRFHPSVNLSILKFLGFEQIFKNSLTSLPMGGAKGGSDFDPKGKSNAEIMRFCQAFMMELWNNIGPDTDVPAGDIGVGGREIGYLYGMYRKLARENTGVLTGKGINWGGSLVRPEATGFGCVYFAKEMLATKGETLKGKTVAISGFGNVAWGAALKVTELGGKVLTLSGPDGYVYDPDGISGEKIEYMLELRASNEDIVAPYA
;
A
#
# COMPACT_ATOMS: atom_id res chain seq x y z
N MET A 1 2.61 -29.87 -0.93
CA MET A 1 3.83 -29.30 -1.50
C MET A 1 5.02 -29.67 -0.66
N ASN A 2 6.22 -29.39 -1.17
CA ASN A 2 7.45 -29.31 -0.40
C ASN A 2 7.98 -27.89 -0.64
N VAL A 3 7.98 -27.04 0.39
CA VAL A 3 8.27 -25.62 0.23
C VAL A 3 9.67 -25.38 -0.33
N ASP A 4 10.69 -26.09 0.16
CA ASP A 4 12.07 -25.89 -0.28
C ASP A 4 12.27 -26.20 -1.77
N THR A 5 11.58 -27.21 -2.30
CA THR A 5 11.62 -27.53 -3.73
C THR A 5 11.05 -26.37 -4.55
N ILE A 6 9.88 -25.85 -4.16
CA ILE A 6 9.23 -24.73 -4.84
C ILE A 6 10.10 -23.47 -4.76
N MET A 7 10.65 -23.17 -3.57
CA MET A 7 11.50 -22.01 -3.37
C MET A 7 12.80 -22.10 -4.18
N ASN A 8 13.41 -23.28 -4.28
CA ASN A 8 14.60 -23.48 -5.12
C ASN A 8 14.31 -23.19 -6.59
N ASP A 9 13.16 -23.60 -7.09
CA ASP A 9 12.78 -23.34 -8.50
C ASP A 9 12.35 -21.89 -8.72
N LEU A 10 11.67 -21.28 -7.74
CA LEU A 10 11.30 -19.87 -7.77
C LEU A 10 12.56 -18.97 -7.81
N VAL A 11 13.54 -19.24 -6.95
CA VAL A 11 14.80 -18.47 -6.88
C VAL A 11 15.61 -18.61 -8.18
N LYS A 12 15.61 -19.79 -8.80
CA LYS A 12 16.24 -19.97 -10.12
C LYS A 12 15.55 -19.16 -11.21
N ARG A 13 14.21 -19.05 -11.15
CA ARG A 13 13.41 -18.33 -12.15
C ARG A 13 13.47 -16.80 -11.97
N HIS A 14 13.52 -16.33 -10.73
CA HIS A 14 13.50 -14.91 -10.37
C HIS A 14 14.75 -14.51 -9.56
N PRO A 15 15.96 -14.65 -10.13
CA PRO A 15 17.19 -14.42 -9.39
C PRO A 15 17.30 -12.99 -8.87
N GLY A 16 17.67 -12.83 -7.60
CA GLY A 16 17.91 -11.52 -6.96
C GLY A 16 16.66 -10.85 -6.37
N GLU A 17 15.48 -11.44 -6.48
CA GLU A 17 14.24 -10.87 -5.92
C GLU A 17 14.02 -11.26 -4.45
N VAL A 18 14.94 -10.83 -3.58
CA VAL A 18 15.03 -11.30 -2.18
C VAL A 18 13.77 -11.01 -1.34
N GLU A 19 13.17 -9.82 -1.48
CA GLU A 19 11.95 -9.46 -0.75
C GLU A 19 10.76 -10.32 -1.21
N TYR A 20 10.66 -10.58 -2.51
CA TYR A 20 9.61 -11.44 -3.05
C TYR A 20 9.79 -12.90 -2.64
N HIS A 21 11.03 -13.43 -2.66
CA HIS A 21 11.31 -14.77 -2.18
C HIS A 21 10.94 -14.97 -0.71
N GLN A 22 11.27 -14.00 0.14
CA GLN A 22 10.92 -14.03 1.55
C GLN A 22 9.39 -14.15 1.72
N ALA A 23 8.63 -13.28 1.07
CA ALA A 23 7.18 -13.25 1.20
C ALA A 23 6.52 -14.54 0.68
N VAL A 24 7.00 -15.10 -0.43
CA VAL A 24 6.49 -16.39 -0.93
C VAL A 24 6.78 -17.51 0.07
N ARG A 25 8.00 -17.59 0.59
CA ARG A 25 8.36 -18.60 1.59
C ARG A 25 7.47 -18.53 2.82
N GLU A 26 7.34 -17.34 3.43
CA GLU A 26 6.56 -17.15 4.65
C GLU A 26 5.09 -17.57 4.49
N VAL A 27 4.47 -17.22 3.35
CA VAL A 27 3.10 -17.64 3.05
C VAL A 27 3.02 -19.16 2.83
N LEU A 28 3.93 -19.75 2.03
CA LEU A 28 3.90 -21.17 1.74
C LEU A 28 4.12 -22.02 2.98
N GLU A 29 5.07 -21.65 3.85
CA GLU A 29 5.30 -22.32 5.14
C GLU A 29 4.04 -22.27 6.02
N SER A 30 3.33 -21.14 6.02
CA SER A 30 2.11 -20.95 6.83
C SER A 30 0.91 -21.80 6.37
N ILE A 31 0.90 -22.27 5.12
CA ILE A 31 -0.23 -23.02 4.53
C ILE A 31 0.14 -24.45 4.11
N GLU A 32 1.36 -24.92 4.38
CA GLU A 32 1.87 -26.21 3.88
C GLU A 32 1.02 -27.40 4.31
N GLU A 33 0.65 -27.47 5.59
CA GLU A 33 -0.16 -28.54 6.16
C GLU A 33 -1.53 -28.60 5.46
N ILE A 34 -2.27 -27.49 5.47
CA ILE A 34 -3.59 -27.38 4.84
C ILE A 34 -3.51 -27.69 3.33
N TYR A 35 -2.49 -27.22 2.62
CA TYR A 35 -2.32 -27.55 1.21
C TYR A 35 -2.15 -29.05 0.98
N ASN A 36 -1.36 -29.72 1.83
CA ASN A 36 -1.07 -31.15 1.73
C ASN A 36 -2.29 -32.03 2.03
N GLU A 37 -3.16 -31.61 2.94
CA GLU A 37 -4.41 -32.29 3.27
C GLU A 37 -5.47 -32.19 2.16
N ASN A 38 -5.25 -31.33 1.16
CA ASN A 38 -6.21 -31.02 0.10
C ASN A 38 -5.67 -31.39 -1.29
N PRO A 39 -5.77 -32.68 -1.72
CA PRO A 39 -5.18 -33.17 -2.98
C PRO A 39 -5.62 -32.42 -4.24
N HIS A 40 -6.81 -31.83 -4.22
CA HIS A 40 -7.35 -31.08 -5.35
C HIS A 40 -6.55 -29.81 -5.67
N PHE A 41 -5.93 -29.17 -4.67
CA PHE A 41 -5.04 -28.03 -4.90
C PHE A 41 -3.78 -28.45 -5.65
N ARG A 42 -3.22 -29.62 -5.31
CA ARG A 42 -2.08 -30.20 -6.02
C ARG A 42 -2.46 -30.57 -7.45
N SER A 43 -3.61 -31.22 -7.67
CA SER A 43 -4.03 -31.61 -9.03
C SER A 43 -4.28 -30.40 -9.95
N ALA A 44 -4.70 -29.26 -9.39
CA ALA A 44 -4.93 -28.03 -10.13
C ALA A 44 -3.68 -27.13 -10.22
N ASN A 45 -2.55 -27.59 -9.69
CA ASN A 45 -1.27 -26.88 -9.60
C ASN A 45 -1.39 -25.46 -9.03
N ILE A 46 -2.14 -25.30 -7.93
CA ILE A 46 -2.50 -23.99 -7.40
C ILE A 46 -1.29 -23.18 -6.95
N VAL A 47 -0.32 -23.79 -6.27
CA VAL A 47 0.85 -23.05 -5.77
C VAL A 47 1.70 -22.48 -6.91
N ASP A 48 2.05 -23.28 -7.90
CA ASP A 48 2.85 -22.80 -9.04
C ASP A 48 2.14 -21.66 -9.80
N ARG A 49 0.80 -21.66 -9.83
CA ARG A 49 0.01 -20.62 -10.49
C ARG A 49 -0.12 -19.36 -9.66
N ILE A 50 -0.29 -19.46 -8.33
CA ILE A 50 -0.56 -18.29 -7.48
C ILE A 50 0.71 -17.53 -7.13
N ILE A 51 1.87 -18.20 -7.10
CA ILE A 51 3.14 -17.52 -6.85
C ILE A 51 3.58 -16.73 -8.07
N GLU A 52 3.22 -17.13 -9.29
CA GLU A 52 3.55 -16.36 -10.50
C GLU A 52 2.50 -15.26 -10.76
N PRO A 53 2.90 -14.00 -10.97
CA PRO A 53 1.96 -12.94 -11.31
C PRO A 53 1.36 -13.16 -12.70
N ASP A 54 0.05 -12.93 -12.85
CA ASP A 54 -0.65 -13.01 -14.14
C ASP A 54 0.00 -12.10 -15.20
N ARG A 55 0.48 -10.92 -14.80
CA ARG A 55 1.19 -9.98 -15.67
C ARG A 55 2.10 -9.02 -14.90
N VAL A 56 3.30 -8.80 -15.42
CA VAL A 56 4.22 -7.75 -14.98
C VAL A 56 4.42 -6.76 -16.12
N MET A 57 4.17 -5.48 -15.84
CA MET A 57 4.44 -4.38 -16.76
C MET A 57 5.55 -3.51 -16.20
N THR A 58 6.56 -3.25 -17.02
CA THR A 58 7.63 -2.29 -16.75
C THR A 58 7.71 -1.33 -17.92
N PHE A 59 7.72 -0.04 -17.65
CA PHE A 59 7.69 1.00 -18.67
C PHE A 59 8.53 2.20 -18.26
N LYS A 60 9.02 2.94 -19.25
CA LYS A 60 9.82 4.15 -19.04
C LYS A 60 8.90 5.34 -18.83
N VAL A 61 9.22 6.20 -17.88
CA VAL A 61 8.45 7.42 -17.57
C VAL A 61 9.35 8.65 -17.75
N PRO A 62 9.41 9.23 -18.96
CA PRO A 62 10.14 10.48 -19.19
C PRO A 62 9.30 11.70 -18.76
N TRP A 63 9.93 12.67 -18.10
CA TRP A 63 9.28 13.90 -17.66
C TRP A 63 10.29 15.05 -17.56
N ALA A 64 9.83 16.30 -17.46
CA ALA A 64 10.71 17.47 -17.31
C ALA A 64 10.50 18.15 -15.95
N ASP A 65 11.60 18.53 -15.30
CA ASP A 65 11.57 19.30 -14.05
C ASP A 65 11.24 20.79 -14.27
N ASP A 66 11.16 21.57 -13.19
CA ASP A 66 10.85 23.01 -13.30
C ASP A 66 11.96 23.83 -13.98
N GLN A 67 13.16 23.28 -14.13
CA GLN A 67 14.28 23.89 -14.84
C GLN A 67 14.34 23.46 -16.32
N GLY A 68 13.42 22.58 -16.76
CA GLY A 68 13.38 22.04 -18.12
C GLY A 68 14.34 20.88 -18.36
N THR A 69 15.00 20.36 -17.32
CA THR A 69 15.83 19.15 -17.42
C THR A 69 14.93 17.94 -17.59
N VAL A 70 15.28 17.07 -18.54
CA VAL A 70 14.56 15.82 -18.78
C VAL A 70 15.09 14.74 -17.85
N HIS A 71 14.18 14.14 -17.10
CA HIS A 71 14.42 13.00 -16.22
C HIS A 71 13.76 11.75 -16.78
N VAL A 72 14.26 10.59 -16.36
CA VAL A 72 13.69 9.29 -16.72
C VAL A 72 13.64 8.41 -15.47
N ASN A 73 12.44 7.89 -15.20
CA ASN A 73 12.19 6.92 -14.14
C ASN A 73 11.60 5.64 -14.71
N LEU A 74 11.67 4.55 -13.94
CA LEU A 74 10.98 3.30 -14.27
C LEU A 74 9.63 3.26 -13.58
N GLY A 75 8.59 2.90 -14.32
CA GLY A 75 7.25 2.62 -13.84
C GLY A 75 6.93 1.13 -13.90
N TYR A 76 6.10 0.67 -12.97
CA TYR A 76 5.74 -0.72 -12.81
C TYR A 76 4.26 -0.89 -12.51
N ARG A 77 3.66 -1.97 -13.04
CA ARG A 77 2.38 -2.50 -12.57
C ARG A 77 2.39 -4.03 -12.62
N ILE A 78 2.24 -4.65 -11.45
CA ILE A 78 2.22 -6.09 -11.22
C ILE A 78 0.77 -6.46 -10.95
N GLN A 79 0.11 -7.02 -11.95
CA GLN A 79 -1.22 -7.61 -11.86
C GLN A 79 -1.03 -9.07 -11.44
N PHE A 80 -1.24 -9.36 -10.16
CA PHE A 80 -0.77 -10.61 -9.58
C PHE A 80 -1.81 -11.72 -9.72
N ASN A 81 -3.03 -11.47 -9.24
CA ASN A 81 -4.12 -12.44 -9.31
C ASN A 81 -5.49 -11.75 -9.34
N ASN A 82 -6.39 -12.17 -10.24
CA ASN A 82 -7.76 -11.64 -10.33
C ASN A 82 -8.86 -12.68 -10.04
N ALA A 83 -8.55 -13.78 -9.35
CA ALA A 83 -9.48 -14.90 -9.18
C ALA A 83 -10.79 -14.53 -8.46
N ILE A 84 -10.76 -13.52 -7.59
CA ILE A 84 -11.92 -13.08 -6.79
C ILE A 84 -12.44 -11.70 -7.18
N GLY A 85 -11.90 -11.07 -8.23
CA GLY A 85 -12.31 -9.75 -8.70
C GLY A 85 -11.17 -8.98 -9.39
N PRO A 86 -11.41 -7.71 -9.79
CA PRO A 86 -10.40 -6.88 -10.45
C PRO A 86 -9.11 -6.78 -9.63
N TYR A 87 -7.97 -6.66 -10.31
CA TYR A 87 -6.69 -6.44 -9.65
C TYR A 87 -6.78 -5.21 -8.75
N LYS A 88 -6.31 -5.33 -7.50
CA LYS A 88 -6.41 -4.24 -6.53
C LYS A 88 -5.13 -4.08 -5.74
N GLY A 89 -4.58 -2.87 -5.80
CA GLY A 89 -3.52 -2.46 -4.88
C GLY A 89 -2.82 -1.16 -5.28
N GLY A 90 -2.13 -0.58 -4.29
CA GLY A 90 -1.58 0.77 -4.36
C GLY A 90 -0.45 0.96 -5.37
N LEU A 91 -0.16 2.23 -5.65
CA LEU A 91 1.02 2.71 -6.37
C LEU A 91 1.99 3.34 -5.35
N ARG A 92 3.27 2.96 -5.39
CA ARG A 92 4.31 3.52 -4.51
C ARG A 92 5.33 4.32 -5.32
N PHE A 93 5.59 5.56 -4.93
CA PHE A 93 6.67 6.39 -5.48
C PHE A 93 7.75 6.55 -4.41
N HIS A 94 8.86 5.85 -4.59
CA HIS A 94 9.97 5.89 -3.64
C HIS A 94 11.26 5.43 -4.33
N PRO A 95 12.43 6.04 -4.07
CA PRO A 95 13.68 5.71 -4.75
C PRO A 95 14.15 4.26 -4.56
N SER A 96 13.67 3.55 -3.54
CA SER A 96 13.99 2.13 -3.35
C SER A 96 13.15 1.17 -4.20
N VAL A 97 12.08 1.65 -4.87
CA VAL A 97 11.16 0.79 -5.61
C VAL A 97 11.90 0.02 -6.71
N ASN A 98 11.70 -1.30 -6.72
CA ASN A 98 12.17 -2.20 -7.75
C ASN A 98 11.13 -3.33 -7.97
N LEU A 99 11.37 -4.20 -8.95
CA LEU A 99 10.45 -5.30 -9.27
C LEU A 99 10.22 -6.26 -8.10
N SER A 100 11.29 -6.64 -7.38
CA SER A 100 11.23 -7.55 -6.22
C SER A 100 10.27 -7.02 -5.15
N ILE A 101 10.44 -5.77 -4.72
CA ILE A 101 9.60 -5.12 -3.71
C ILE A 101 8.14 -5.07 -4.16
N LEU A 102 7.89 -4.77 -5.44
CA LEU A 102 6.52 -4.68 -5.93
C LEU A 102 5.86 -6.05 -6.13
N LYS A 103 6.61 -7.09 -6.49
CA LYS A 103 6.11 -8.47 -6.50
C LYS A 103 5.81 -8.96 -5.09
N PHE A 104 6.70 -8.72 -4.12
CA PHE A 104 6.45 -8.94 -2.70
C PHE A 104 5.12 -8.32 -2.27
N LEU A 105 4.99 -7.00 -2.42
CA LEU A 105 3.81 -6.27 -1.98
C LEU A 105 2.55 -6.72 -2.75
N GLY A 106 2.68 -7.05 -4.04
CA GLY A 106 1.57 -7.53 -4.86
C GLY A 106 1.09 -8.92 -4.49
N PHE A 107 2.00 -9.82 -4.13
CA PHE A 107 1.72 -11.18 -3.69
C PHE A 107 0.95 -11.17 -2.36
N GLU A 108 1.42 -10.45 -1.35
CA GLU A 108 0.70 -10.30 -0.08
C GLU A 108 -0.69 -9.66 -0.27
N GLN A 109 -0.80 -8.74 -1.23
CA GLN A 109 -2.06 -8.03 -1.50
C GLN A 109 -3.17 -8.99 -1.96
N ILE A 110 -2.85 -10.14 -2.57
CA ILE A 110 -3.82 -11.18 -2.95
C ILE A 110 -4.57 -11.66 -1.70
N PHE A 111 -3.81 -12.16 -0.72
CA PHE A 111 -4.38 -12.77 0.48
C PHE A 111 -5.01 -11.72 1.39
N LYS A 112 -4.38 -10.55 1.52
CA LYS A 112 -4.95 -9.43 2.26
C LYS A 112 -6.32 -9.03 1.72
N ASN A 113 -6.47 -8.92 0.40
CA ASN A 113 -7.74 -8.56 -0.20
C ASN A 113 -8.78 -9.69 -0.07
N SER A 114 -8.36 -10.94 -0.22
CA SER A 114 -9.22 -12.11 0.00
C SER A 114 -9.84 -12.13 1.40
N LEU A 115 -9.10 -11.72 2.43
CA LEU A 115 -9.59 -11.68 3.81
C LEU A 115 -10.63 -10.59 4.09
N THR A 116 -10.84 -9.65 3.16
CA THR A 116 -11.84 -8.58 3.33
C THR A 116 -13.27 -9.03 3.01
N SER A 117 -13.46 -10.24 2.47
CA SER A 117 -14.71 -10.76 1.86
C SER A 117 -15.26 -9.96 0.68
N LEU A 118 -14.54 -8.94 0.20
CA LEU A 118 -14.92 -8.14 -0.96
C LEU A 118 -14.29 -8.72 -2.24
N PRO A 119 -14.92 -8.51 -3.42
CA PRO A 119 -14.44 -9.08 -4.67
C PRO A 119 -13.24 -8.29 -5.24
N MET A 120 -12.05 -8.51 -4.68
CA MET A 120 -10.83 -7.77 -5.02
C MET A 120 -9.65 -8.73 -5.21
N GLY A 121 -9.09 -8.77 -6.42
CA GLY A 121 -7.83 -9.46 -6.70
C GLY A 121 -6.62 -8.76 -6.05
N GLY A 122 -5.41 -9.23 -6.31
CA GLY A 122 -4.15 -8.69 -5.79
C GLY A 122 -3.29 -8.03 -6.87
N ALA A 123 -2.77 -6.84 -6.59
CA ALA A 123 -1.80 -6.17 -7.45
C ALA A 123 -0.94 -5.15 -6.68
N LYS A 124 0.12 -4.68 -7.31
CA LYS A 124 0.88 -3.51 -6.86
C LYS A 124 1.47 -2.77 -8.05
N GLY A 125 1.86 -1.54 -7.86
CA GLY A 125 2.66 -0.81 -8.85
C GLY A 125 3.42 0.33 -8.21
N GLY A 126 4.10 1.11 -9.02
CA GLY A 126 4.90 2.20 -8.52
C GLY A 126 5.98 2.66 -9.47
N SER A 127 6.86 3.50 -8.96
CA SER A 127 8.04 4.00 -9.66
C SER A 127 9.15 4.31 -8.67
N ASP A 128 10.39 4.24 -9.15
CA ASP A 128 11.59 4.73 -8.46
C ASP A 128 11.66 6.26 -8.36
N PHE A 129 10.63 6.98 -8.83
CA PHE A 129 10.47 8.42 -8.64
C PHE A 129 10.44 8.80 -7.16
N ASP A 130 11.29 9.75 -6.78
CA ASP A 130 11.32 10.34 -5.44
C ASP A 130 10.50 11.65 -5.41
N PRO A 131 9.32 11.67 -4.77
CA PRO A 131 8.50 12.87 -4.64
C PRO A 131 9.11 13.91 -3.68
N LYS A 132 10.11 13.55 -2.85
CA LYS A 132 10.73 14.48 -1.91
C LYS A 132 11.45 15.60 -2.66
N GLY A 133 11.26 16.83 -2.15
CA GLY A 133 11.83 18.04 -2.73
C GLY A 133 11.26 18.43 -4.09
N LYS A 134 10.21 17.76 -4.59
CA LYS A 134 9.59 18.09 -5.87
C LYS A 134 8.46 19.10 -5.71
N SER A 135 8.33 20.00 -6.67
CA SER A 135 7.20 20.93 -6.71
C SER A 135 5.91 20.21 -7.05
N ASN A 136 4.77 20.84 -6.74
CA ASN A 136 3.46 20.32 -7.15
C ASN A 136 3.36 20.17 -8.68
N ALA A 137 4.03 21.03 -9.45
CA ALA A 137 4.02 20.99 -10.90
C ALA A 137 4.85 19.82 -11.44
N GLU A 138 6.01 19.54 -10.84
CA GLU A 138 6.83 18.37 -11.16
C GLU A 138 6.09 17.07 -10.90
N ILE A 139 5.47 16.95 -9.72
CA ILE A 139 4.68 15.76 -9.35
C ILE A 139 3.49 15.57 -10.30
N MET A 140 2.82 16.66 -10.70
CA MET A 140 1.74 16.60 -11.68
C MET A 140 2.23 16.10 -13.04
N ARG A 141 3.34 16.65 -13.55
CA ARG A 141 3.93 16.22 -14.83
C ARG A 141 4.35 14.76 -14.78
N PHE A 142 4.97 14.33 -13.69
CA PHE A 142 5.33 12.93 -13.46
C PHE A 142 4.09 12.02 -13.45
N CYS A 143 3.05 12.35 -12.68
CA CYS A 143 1.82 11.57 -12.63
C CYS A 143 1.14 11.46 -14.00
N GLN A 144 1.14 12.54 -14.78
CA GLN A 144 0.61 12.53 -16.15
C GLN A 144 1.43 11.62 -17.06
N ALA A 145 2.76 11.73 -17.02
CA ALA A 145 3.67 10.85 -17.76
C ALA A 145 3.47 9.37 -17.39
N PHE A 146 3.38 9.06 -16.10
CA PHE A 146 3.13 7.72 -15.61
C PHE A 146 1.79 7.16 -16.10
N MET A 147 0.73 7.98 -16.07
CA MET A 147 -0.61 7.56 -16.51
C MET A 147 -0.72 7.41 -18.03
N MET A 148 0.08 8.12 -18.84
CA MET A 148 0.12 7.93 -20.30
C MET A 148 0.51 6.50 -20.69
N GLU A 149 1.32 5.82 -19.88
CA GLU A 149 1.67 4.41 -20.08
C GLU A 149 0.67 3.45 -19.40
N LEU A 150 0.19 3.80 -18.20
CA LEU A 150 -0.63 2.89 -17.40
C LEU A 150 -2.11 2.80 -17.84
N TRP A 151 -2.69 3.87 -18.38
CA TRP A 151 -4.15 4.02 -18.49
C TRP A 151 -4.86 2.88 -19.25
N ASN A 152 -4.24 2.31 -20.29
CA ASN A 152 -4.85 1.25 -21.11
C ASN A 152 -4.79 -0.14 -20.45
N ASN A 153 -4.10 -0.27 -19.33
CA ASN A 153 -3.94 -1.51 -18.57
C ASN A 153 -4.81 -1.55 -17.31
N ILE A 154 -5.50 -0.45 -16.99
CA ILE A 154 -6.35 -0.30 -15.81
C ILE A 154 -7.79 0.00 -16.21
N GLY A 155 -8.72 -0.28 -15.31
CA GLY A 155 -10.14 -0.10 -15.56
C GLY A 155 -10.99 -0.55 -14.37
N PRO A 156 -12.25 -0.10 -14.27
CA PRO A 156 -13.11 -0.37 -13.12
C PRO A 156 -13.31 -1.87 -12.85
N ASP A 157 -13.38 -2.68 -13.90
CA ASP A 157 -13.57 -4.14 -13.84
C ASP A 157 -12.30 -4.92 -14.20
N THR A 158 -11.14 -4.25 -14.26
CA THR A 158 -9.87 -4.86 -14.67
C THR A 158 -8.82 -4.70 -13.58
N ASP A 159 -8.42 -3.47 -13.29
CA ASP A 159 -7.39 -3.15 -12.31
C ASP A 159 -7.65 -1.76 -11.74
N VAL A 160 -7.76 -1.68 -10.41
CA VAL A 160 -8.15 -0.48 -9.67
C VAL A 160 -7.02 -0.07 -8.70
N PRO A 161 -6.07 0.77 -9.14
CA PRO A 161 -5.01 1.24 -8.26
C PRO A 161 -5.49 2.12 -7.09
N ALA A 162 -4.56 2.42 -6.18
CA ALA A 162 -4.77 3.26 -5.00
C ALA A 162 -3.49 4.03 -4.64
N GLY A 163 -3.55 4.85 -3.61
CA GLY A 163 -2.35 5.44 -3.00
C GLY A 163 -1.55 4.45 -2.16
N ASP A 164 -0.27 4.73 -1.98
CA ASP A 164 0.68 4.08 -1.08
C ASP A 164 1.76 5.12 -0.69
N ILE A 165 2.94 4.70 -0.20
CA ILE A 165 4.06 5.61 0.10
C ILE A 165 4.39 6.45 -1.15
N GLY A 166 4.46 7.77 -0.99
CA GLY A 166 4.71 8.72 -2.07
C GLY A 166 3.53 8.99 -3.01
N VAL A 167 2.37 8.34 -2.81
CA VAL A 167 1.14 8.54 -3.61
C VAL A 167 -0.04 8.81 -2.70
N GLY A 168 -0.26 10.09 -2.40
CA GLY A 168 -1.36 10.60 -1.60
C GLY A 168 -2.57 11.03 -2.42
N GLY A 169 -3.46 11.83 -1.80
CA GLY A 169 -4.65 12.35 -2.46
C GLY A 169 -4.32 13.30 -3.63
N ARG A 170 -3.20 14.04 -3.53
CA ARG A 170 -2.69 14.92 -4.59
C ARG A 170 -2.33 14.12 -5.84
N GLU A 171 -1.48 13.10 -5.69
CA GLU A 171 -1.05 12.24 -6.79
C GLU A 171 -2.22 11.48 -7.40
N ILE A 172 -3.12 10.92 -6.57
CA ILE A 172 -4.35 10.27 -7.06
C ILE A 172 -5.22 11.26 -7.87
N GLY A 173 -5.29 12.52 -7.46
CA GLY A 173 -5.98 13.56 -8.23
C GLY A 173 -5.37 13.78 -9.62
N TYR A 174 -4.04 13.92 -9.71
CA TYR A 174 -3.34 14.09 -10.98
C TYR A 174 -3.45 12.86 -11.88
N LEU A 175 -3.23 11.66 -11.32
CA LEU A 175 -3.38 10.39 -12.02
C LEU A 175 -4.81 10.21 -12.55
N TYR A 176 -5.82 10.45 -11.71
CA TYR A 176 -7.23 10.33 -12.10
C TYR A 176 -7.62 11.35 -13.18
N GLY A 177 -7.15 12.60 -13.04
CA GLY A 177 -7.35 13.64 -14.06
C GLY A 177 -6.81 13.22 -15.42
N MET A 178 -5.59 12.66 -15.47
CA MET A 178 -4.99 12.18 -16.72
C MET A 178 -5.70 10.95 -17.26
N TYR A 179 -6.08 9.99 -16.42
CA TYR A 179 -6.87 8.83 -16.84
C TYR A 179 -8.17 9.27 -17.51
N ARG A 180 -8.94 10.16 -16.87
CA ARG A 180 -10.20 10.67 -17.43
C ARG A 180 -10.01 11.36 -18.78
N LYS A 181 -8.90 12.09 -18.95
CA LYS A 181 -8.57 12.76 -20.21
C LYS A 181 -8.31 11.76 -21.34
N LEU A 182 -7.59 10.67 -21.06
CA LEU A 182 -7.21 9.65 -22.02
C LEU A 182 -8.38 8.69 -22.33
N ALA A 183 -8.96 8.10 -21.28
CA ALA A 183 -10.05 7.12 -21.39
C ALA A 183 -11.40 7.75 -21.77
N ARG A 184 -11.57 9.06 -21.56
CA ARG A 184 -12.83 9.81 -21.80
C ARG A 184 -14.02 9.30 -20.99
N GLU A 185 -13.75 8.78 -19.80
CA GLU A 185 -14.75 8.21 -18.90
C GLU A 185 -14.62 8.79 -17.49
N ASN A 186 -15.67 8.63 -16.67
CA ASN A 186 -15.68 8.99 -15.25
C ASN A 186 -16.11 7.77 -14.42
N THR A 187 -15.16 6.91 -14.09
CA THR A 187 -15.39 5.58 -13.50
C THR A 187 -14.57 5.35 -12.23
N GLY A 188 -14.87 4.26 -11.53
CA GLY A 188 -14.18 3.85 -10.30
C GLY A 188 -12.76 3.31 -10.46
N VAL A 189 -11.99 3.72 -11.47
CA VAL A 189 -10.67 3.13 -11.80
C VAL A 189 -9.60 3.39 -10.73
N LEU A 190 -9.77 4.41 -9.88
CA LEU A 190 -8.89 4.68 -8.75
C LEU A 190 -9.69 4.81 -7.45
N THR A 191 -9.10 4.28 -6.39
CA THR A 191 -9.56 4.47 -5.00
C THR A 191 -8.66 5.48 -4.28
N GLY A 192 -9.15 6.08 -3.19
CA GLY A 192 -8.45 7.20 -2.54
C GLY A 192 -8.70 8.55 -3.20
N LYS A 193 -9.77 8.65 -4.01
CA LYS A 193 -10.26 9.90 -4.61
C LYS A 193 -10.73 10.89 -3.55
N GLY A 194 -10.76 12.17 -3.90
CA GLY A 194 -11.30 13.22 -3.04
C GLY A 194 -12.83 13.17 -2.99
N ILE A 195 -13.40 13.57 -1.85
CA ILE A 195 -14.85 13.45 -1.55
C ILE A 195 -15.71 14.09 -2.65
N ASN A 196 -15.30 15.26 -3.13
CA ASN A 196 -16.04 16.02 -4.14
C ASN A 196 -16.01 15.41 -5.56
N TRP A 197 -15.29 14.31 -5.77
CA TRP A 197 -15.12 13.66 -7.07
C TRP A 197 -15.02 12.12 -6.95
N GLY A 198 -15.88 11.53 -6.10
CA GLY A 198 -16.05 10.08 -5.99
C GLY A 198 -15.17 9.40 -4.95
N GLY A 199 -14.66 10.17 -3.98
CA GLY A 199 -14.03 9.67 -2.76
C GLY A 199 -15.05 9.11 -1.77
N SER A 200 -14.56 8.38 -0.78
CA SER A 200 -15.37 7.87 0.33
C SER A 200 -14.92 8.50 1.63
N LEU A 201 -15.89 8.81 2.51
CA LEU A 201 -15.61 9.19 3.89
C LEU A 201 -14.87 8.05 4.60
N VAL A 202 -14.20 8.36 5.71
CA VAL A 202 -13.39 7.39 6.48
C VAL A 202 -12.12 6.91 5.74
N ARG A 203 -11.94 7.21 4.44
CA ARG A 203 -10.75 6.75 3.69
C ARG A 203 -9.42 7.16 4.35
N PRO A 204 -9.21 8.40 4.81
CA PRO A 204 -7.96 8.78 5.48
C PRO A 204 -7.66 7.95 6.74
N GLU A 205 -8.69 7.62 7.50
CA GLU A 205 -8.63 6.94 8.80
C GLU A 205 -8.60 5.41 8.67
N ALA A 206 -9.17 4.87 7.58
CA ALA A 206 -9.60 3.49 7.44
C ALA A 206 -8.56 2.44 7.89
N THR A 207 -7.30 2.57 7.46
CA THR A 207 -6.26 1.61 7.80
C THR A 207 -5.90 1.65 9.29
N GLY A 208 -5.77 2.85 9.86
CA GLY A 208 -5.48 3.03 11.29
C GLY A 208 -6.64 2.54 12.15
N PHE A 209 -7.87 2.89 11.75
CA PHE A 209 -9.09 2.43 12.42
C PHE A 209 -9.21 0.91 12.37
N GLY A 210 -9.03 0.31 11.18
CA GLY A 210 -9.09 -1.14 11.00
C GLY A 210 -8.06 -1.89 11.84
N CYS A 211 -6.83 -1.38 11.94
CA CYS A 211 -5.80 -1.95 12.80
C CYS A 211 -6.25 -1.98 14.28
N VAL A 212 -6.77 -0.86 14.77
CA VAL A 212 -7.23 -0.75 16.16
C VAL A 212 -8.49 -1.58 16.41
N TYR A 213 -9.42 -1.63 15.45
CA TYR A 213 -10.59 -2.50 15.55
C TYR A 213 -10.20 -3.97 15.60
N PHE A 214 -9.26 -4.41 14.76
CA PHE A 214 -8.77 -5.79 14.80
C PHE A 214 -8.12 -6.11 16.15
N ALA A 215 -7.27 -5.22 16.67
CA ALA A 215 -6.67 -5.38 17.99
C ALA A 215 -7.71 -5.39 19.13
N LYS A 216 -8.75 -4.57 19.03
CA LYS A 216 -9.88 -4.56 19.97
C LYS A 216 -10.60 -5.90 19.99
N GLU A 217 -10.91 -6.48 18.82
CA GLU A 217 -11.55 -7.80 18.74
C GLU A 217 -10.63 -8.91 19.28
N MET A 218 -9.32 -8.84 19.01
CA MET A 218 -8.35 -9.77 19.61
C MET A 218 -8.33 -9.69 21.14
N LEU A 219 -8.35 -8.49 21.72
CA LEU A 219 -8.42 -8.29 23.18
C LEU A 219 -9.73 -8.85 23.75
N ALA A 220 -10.84 -8.69 23.04
CA ALA A 220 -12.14 -9.21 23.48
C ALA A 220 -12.15 -10.75 23.62
N THR A 221 -11.39 -11.49 22.79
CA THR A 221 -11.23 -12.95 22.94
C THR A 221 -10.58 -13.37 24.27
N LYS A 222 -9.90 -12.42 24.94
CA LYS A 222 -9.26 -12.60 26.26
C LYS A 222 -10.02 -11.90 27.38
N GLY A 223 -11.23 -11.38 27.11
CA GLY A 223 -12.00 -10.61 28.08
C GLY A 223 -11.42 -9.24 28.40
N GLU A 224 -10.55 -8.69 27.54
CA GLU A 224 -9.87 -7.40 27.73
C GLU A 224 -10.42 -6.31 26.80
N THR A 225 -10.13 -5.04 27.11
CA THR A 225 -10.49 -3.88 26.29
C THR A 225 -9.31 -2.92 26.13
N LEU A 226 -9.37 -1.99 25.18
CA LEU A 226 -8.36 -0.94 25.03
C LEU A 226 -8.39 0.12 26.16
N LYS A 227 -9.48 0.18 26.94
CA LYS A 227 -9.66 1.19 27.98
C LYS A 227 -8.57 1.07 29.05
N GLY A 228 -7.84 2.16 29.29
CA GLY A 228 -6.76 2.24 30.25
C GLY A 228 -5.46 1.56 29.82
N LYS A 229 -5.39 0.97 28.62
CA LYS A 229 -4.15 0.37 28.11
C LYS A 229 -3.21 1.43 27.58
N THR A 230 -1.93 1.25 27.87
CA THR A 230 -0.84 2.02 27.29
C THR A 230 -0.44 1.43 25.93
N VAL A 231 -0.34 2.27 24.90
CA VAL A 231 -0.05 1.86 23.53
C VAL A 231 1.15 2.65 22.99
N ALA A 232 2.13 1.93 22.46
CA ALA A 232 3.21 2.53 21.69
C ALA A 232 2.87 2.44 20.19
N ILE A 233 2.97 3.55 19.47
CA ILE A 233 2.81 3.62 18.02
C ILE A 233 4.13 4.07 17.40
N SER A 234 4.52 3.43 16.30
CA SER A 234 5.62 3.88 15.44
C SER A 234 5.05 4.56 14.19
N GLY A 235 5.73 5.58 13.69
CA GLY A 235 5.26 6.40 12.56
C GLY A 235 4.43 7.60 13.02
N PHE A 236 4.31 8.60 12.14
CA PHE A 236 3.37 9.72 12.26
C PHE A 236 2.50 9.92 11.00
N GLY A 237 2.62 9.01 10.02
CA GLY A 237 1.87 9.06 8.76
C GLY A 237 0.37 8.73 8.90
N ASN A 238 -0.33 8.56 7.77
CA ASN A 238 -1.79 8.33 7.71
C ASN A 238 -2.26 7.21 8.66
N VAL A 239 -1.56 6.07 8.67
CA VAL A 239 -1.94 4.90 9.47
C VAL A 239 -1.75 5.16 10.97
N ALA A 240 -0.60 5.73 11.35
CA ALA A 240 -0.29 6.04 12.75
C ALA A 240 -1.25 7.08 13.33
N TRP A 241 -1.58 8.13 12.55
CA TRP A 241 -2.58 9.12 12.93
C TRP A 241 -3.96 8.49 13.17
N GLY A 242 -4.46 7.70 12.21
CA GLY A 242 -5.76 7.04 12.37
C GLY A 242 -5.78 6.05 13.54
N ALA A 243 -4.68 5.34 13.77
CA ALA A 243 -4.54 4.44 14.90
C ALA A 243 -4.52 5.21 16.23
N ALA A 244 -3.75 6.29 16.32
CA ALA A 244 -3.69 7.12 17.52
C ALA A 244 -5.06 7.70 17.87
N LEU A 245 -5.76 8.26 16.89
CA LEU A 245 -7.14 8.75 17.02
C LEU A 245 -8.06 7.66 17.57
N LYS A 246 -8.06 6.47 16.96
CA LYS A 246 -8.99 5.42 17.37
C LYS A 246 -8.67 4.82 18.73
N VAL A 247 -7.38 4.64 19.07
CA VAL A 247 -6.98 4.17 20.40
C VAL A 247 -7.47 5.13 21.47
N THR A 248 -7.25 6.43 21.28
CA THR A 248 -7.67 7.47 22.22
C THR A 248 -9.19 7.54 22.36
N GLU A 249 -9.95 7.46 21.27
CA GLU A 249 -11.42 7.38 21.30
C GLU A 249 -11.95 6.16 22.08
N LEU A 250 -11.23 5.04 22.06
CA LEU A 250 -11.58 3.81 22.79
C LEU A 250 -11.03 3.78 24.22
N GLY A 251 -10.47 4.89 24.70
CA GLY A 251 -9.99 5.07 26.07
C GLY A 251 -8.61 4.48 26.36
N GLY A 252 -7.84 4.13 25.32
CA GLY A 252 -6.42 3.80 25.45
C GLY A 252 -5.55 5.06 25.50
N LYS A 253 -4.30 4.90 25.93
CA LYS A 253 -3.32 5.98 26.06
C LYS A 253 -2.13 5.74 25.15
N VAL A 254 -2.03 6.50 24.06
CA VAL A 254 -0.91 6.43 23.12
C VAL A 254 0.26 7.26 23.66
N LEU A 255 1.47 6.70 23.75
CA LEU A 255 2.63 7.40 24.31
C LEU A 255 3.73 7.76 23.31
N THR A 256 3.75 7.14 22.13
CA THR A 256 4.87 7.32 21.20
C THR A 256 4.41 7.59 19.78
N LEU A 257 5.23 8.35 19.06
CA LEU A 257 5.27 8.46 17.60
C LEU A 257 6.73 8.33 17.17
N SER A 258 6.97 7.95 15.92
CA SER A 258 8.35 7.89 15.38
C SER A 258 8.43 8.36 13.95
N GLY A 259 9.60 8.86 13.56
CA GLY A 259 9.98 9.26 12.21
C GLY A 259 11.39 8.76 11.88
N PRO A 260 11.89 9.01 10.66
CA PRO A 260 13.27 8.71 10.29
C PRO A 260 14.32 9.37 11.21
N ASP A 261 13.97 10.48 11.82
CA ASP A 261 14.80 11.30 12.72
C ASP A 261 14.73 10.87 14.20
N GLY A 262 13.93 9.84 14.55
CA GLY A 262 13.86 9.30 15.91
C GLY A 262 12.43 9.03 16.38
N TYR A 263 12.17 9.24 17.67
CA TYR A 263 10.84 9.06 18.26
C TYR A 263 10.55 10.13 19.31
N VAL A 264 9.26 10.41 19.48
CA VAL A 264 8.77 11.22 20.59
C VAL A 264 8.10 10.31 21.62
N TYR A 265 8.34 10.60 22.89
CA TYR A 265 7.67 9.99 24.02
C TYR A 265 6.92 11.05 24.81
N ASP A 266 5.61 10.86 24.91
CA ASP A 266 4.69 11.76 25.58
C ASP A 266 4.05 11.01 26.77
N PRO A 267 4.55 11.21 28.00
CA PRO A 267 4.04 10.50 29.18
C PRO A 267 2.60 10.86 29.52
N ASP A 268 2.10 12.02 29.09
CA ASP A 268 0.72 12.47 29.31
C ASP A 268 -0.24 11.92 28.26
N GLY A 269 0.30 11.49 27.11
CA GLY A 269 -0.40 10.79 26.05
C GLY A 269 -0.85 11.70 24.91
N ILE A 270 -0.98 11.08 23.74
CA ILE A 270 -1.27 11.74 22.47
C ILE A 270 -2.79 11.81 22.27
N SER A 271 -3.37 13.00 22.44
CA SER A 271 -4.82 13.24 22.37
C SER A 271 -5.15 14.70 22.00
N GLY A 272 -6.40 14.96 21.58
CA GLY A 272 -6.88 16.32 21.27
C GLY A 272 -6.06 17.02 20.20
N GLU A 273 -5.66 18.27 20.47
CA GLU A 273 -4.84 19.12 19.58
C GLU A 273 -3.54 18.42 19.13
N LYS A 274 -2.98 17.53 19.95
CA LYS A 274 -1.78 16.77 19.58
C LYS A 274 -2.04 15.82 18.39
N ILE A 275 -3.22 15.21 18.34
CA ILE A 275 -3.63 14.35 17.20
C ILE A 275 -3.93 15.21 15.96
N GLU A 276 -4.47 16.42 16.15
CA GLU A 276 -4.68 17.37 15.06
C GLU A 276 -3.35 17.83 14.46
N TYR A 277 -2.34 18.10 15.29
CA TYR A 277 -1.01 18.48 14.84
C TYR A 277 -0.31 17.41 13.99
N MET A 278 -0.61 16.12 14.20
CA MET A 278 -0.11 15.04 13.32
C MET A 278 -0.55 15.24 11.85
N LEU A 279 -1.70 15.86 11.60
CA LEU A 279 -2.16 16.17 10.25
C LEU A 279 -1.25 17.22 9.57
N GLU A 280 -0.81 18.23 10.34
CA GLU A 280 0.12 19.26 9.88
C GLU A 280 1.49 18.66 9.59
N LEU A 281 2.03 17.87 10.53
CA LEU A 281 3.30 17.16 10.36
C LEU A 281 3.31 16.30 9.10
N ARG A 282 2.25 15.52 8.89
CA ARG A 282 2.10 14.67 7.71
C ARG A 282 1.99 15.47 6.40
N ALA A 283 1.40 16.67 6.46
CA ALA A 283 1.26 17.54 5.29
C ALA A 283 2.55 18.29 4.92
N SER A 284 3.51 18.40 5.85
CA SER A 284 4.77 19.13 5.63
C SER A 284 5.67 18.53 4.54
N ASN A 285 5.64 17.21 4.34
CA ASN A 285 6.56 16.44 3.48
C ASN A 285 8.06 16.51 3.88
N GLU A 286 8.37 16.97 5.10
CA GLU A 286 9.76 17.01 5.60
C GLU A 286 10.26 15.62 6.03
N ASP A 287 9.34 14.72 6.35
CA ASP A 287 9.59 13.37 6.84
C ASP A 287 10.40 13.34 8.17
N ILE A 288 9.98 14.19 9.11
CA ILE A 288 10.57 14.31 10.46
C ILE A 288 9.47 14.38 11.52
N VAL A 289 9.71 13.76 12.69
CA VAL A 289 8.80 13.77 13.85
C VAL A 289 9.21 14.80 14.91
N ALA A 290 10.46 15.29 14.88
CA ALA A 290 11.00 16.23 15.86
C ALA A 290 10.12 17.46 16.16
N PRO A 291 9.39 18.08 15.20
CA PRO A 291 8.55 19.24 15.52
C PRO A 291 7.35 18.91 16.43
N TYR A 292 7.05 17.63 16.66
CA TYR A 292 6.05 17.19 17.64
C TYR A 292 6.54 17.29 19.10
N ALA A 293 7.85 17.25 19.33
CA ALA A 293 8.46 17.17 20.66
C ALA A 293 8.33 18.46 21.49
#